data_AF-A0A059F542-F1
#
_entry.id   AF-A0A059F542-F1
#
_cell.length_a   1.000
_cell.length_b   1.000
_cell.length_c   1.000
_cell.angle_alpha   90.00
_cell.angle_beta   90.00
_cell.angle_gamma   90.00
#
_symmetry.space_group_name_H-M   'P 1'
#
loop_
_entity.id
_entity.type
_entity.pdbx_description
1 polymer ?
#
loop_
_entity_poly.entity_id
_entity_poly.type
_entity_poly.pdbx_seq_one_letter_code
_entity_poly.pdbx_strand_id
1 'polypeptide(L)'
;MHFEEQLNELLNMNIIQMFNKLVQDGFIQDTMICQACIVVMCLKPTGNKIDAIEWRCMNYRCPKYQTTYSIRKGSWLEISRFQPRLFIKLFYIGPMA
;
A
#
# COMPACT_ATOMS: atom_id res chain seq x y z
N MET A 1 -13.58 23.10 11.15
CA MET A 1 -12.61 23.59 10.16
C MET A 1 -11.43 22.62 10.01
N HIS A 2 -10.77 22.18 11.09
CA HIS A 2 -9.57 21.33 11.00
C HIS A 2 -9.80 19.91 10.43
N PHE A 3 -10.96 19.30 10.67
CA PHE A 3 -11.26 17.91 10.25
C PHE A 3 -11.57 17.78 8.75
N GLU A 4 -12.28 18.76 8.17
CA GLU A 4 -12.62 18.75 6.74
C GLU A 4 -11.39 18.99 5.87
N GLU A 5 -10.45 19.81 6.34
CA GLU A 5 -9.14 20.02 5.70
C GLU A 5 -8.31 18.74 5.70
N GLN A 6 -8.19 18.06 6.86
CA GLN A 6 -7.50 16.77 6.97
C GLN A 6 -8.13 15.70 6.07
N LEU A 7 -9.47 15.66 6.00
CA LEU A 7 -10.18 14.75 5.12
C LEU A 7 -9.93 15.06 3.63
N ASN A 8 -9.95 16.34 3.25
CA ASN A 8 -9.66 16.75 1.88
C ASN A 8 -8.22 16.44 1.48
N GLU A 9 -7.26 16.62 2.37
CA GLU A 9 -5.87 16.21 2.14
C GLU A 9 -5.79 14.70 1.90
N LEU A 10 -6.41 13.91 2.77
CA LEU A 10 -6.43 12.45 2.71
C LEU A 10 -7.10 11.90 1.42
N LEU A 11 -8.18 12.53 0.96
CA LEU A 11 -8.89 12.12 -0.26
C LEU A 11 -8.17 12.54 -1.54
N ASN A 12 -7.38 13.61 -1.48
CA ASN A 12 -6.61 14.13 -2.61
C ASN A 12 -5.19 13.56 -2.70
N MET A 13 -4.80 12.67 -1.78
CA MET A 13 -3.51 11.98 -1.85
C MET A 13 -3.38 11.17 -3.14
N ASN A 14 -2.26 11.36 -3.82
CA ASN A 14 -1.85 10.44 -4.85
C ASN A 14 -1.43 9.10 -4.23
N ILE A 15 -1.24 8.10 -5.09
CA ILE A 15 -0.98 6.72 -4.67
C ILE A 15 0.30 6.56 -3.83
N ILE A 16 1.33 7.38 -4.09
CA ILE A 16 2.60 7.35 -3.35
C ILE A 16 2.41 7.97 -1.98
N GLN A 17 1.72 9.11 -1.91
CA GLN A 17 1.39 9.76 -0.63
C GLN A 17 0.55 8.84 0.25
N MET A 18 -0.44 8.19 -0.33
CA MET A 18 -1.29 7.20 0.34
C MET A 18 -0.46 6.01 0.85
N PHE A 19 0.44 5.45 0.04
CA PHE A 19 1.35 4.39 0.47
C PHE A 19 2.21 4.82 1.65
N ASN A 20 2.86 5.98 1.55
CA ASN A 20 3.71 6.51 2.61
C ASN A 20 2.93 6.72 3.91
N LYS A 21 1.69 7.21 3.82
CA LYS A 21 0.83 7.40 4.99
C LYS A 21 0.47 6.07 5.66
N LEU A 22 0.10 5.06 4.88
CA LEU A 22 -0.19 3.71 5.38
C LEU A 22 1.03 3.06 6.04
N VAL A 23 2.24 3.31 5.51
CA VAL A 23 3.50 2.87 6.11
C VAL A 23 3.76 3.60 7.43
N GLN A 24 3.67 4.93 7.45
CA GLN A 24 3.91 5.76 8.63
C GLN A 24 2.99 5.39 9.79
N ASP A 25 1.74 5.07 9.49
CA ASP A 25 0.74 4.70 10.49
C ASP A 25 0.75 3.20 10.82
N GLY A 26 1.69 2.43 10.25
CA GLY A 26 1.92 1.02 10.60
C GLY A 26 0.91 0.03 10.01
N PHE A 27 0.11 0.42 9.02
CA PHE A 27 -0.88 -0.45 8.40
C PHE A 27 -0.29 -1.44 7.38
N ILE A 28 0.84 -1.09 6.77
CA ILE A 28 1.57 -1.91 5.79
C ILE A 28 3.08 -1.80 6.02
N GLN A 29 3.84 -2.75 5.46
CA GLN A 29 5.30 -2.75 5.53
C GLN A 29 5.90 -1.77 4.51
N ASP A 30 7.03 -1.17 4.86
CA ASP A 30 7.78 -0.24 4.01
C ASP A 30 8.67 -0.96 2.97
N THR A 31 8.84 -2.28 3.13
CA THR A 31 9.79 -3.09 2.38
C THR A 31 9.20 -4.47 2.11
N MET A 32 9.57 -5.07 0.97
CA MET A 32 9.24 -6.45 0.63
C MET A 32 10.47 -7.15 0.07
N ILE A 33 10.71 -8.39 0.49
CA ILE A 33 11.84 -9.21 0.03
C ILE A 33 11.33 -10.31 -0.90
N CYS A 34 11.98 -10.48 -2.06
CA CYS A 34 11.66 -11.57 -2.96
C CYS A 34 12.07 -12.91 -2.31
N GLN A 35 11.12 -13.80 -2.09
CA GLN A 35 11.38 -15.10 -1.46
C GLN A 35 12.30 -16.03 -2.27
N ALA A 36 12.53 -15.74 -3.56
CA ALA A 36 13.36 -16.56 -4.44
C ALA A 36 14.82 -16.07 -4.55
N CYS A 37 15.09 -14.77 -4.45
CA CYS A 37 16.44 -14.22 -4.60
C CYS A 37 16.90 -13.34 -3.43
N ILE A 38 16.06 -13.14 -2.41
CA ILE A 38 16.36 -12.37 -1.18
C ILE A 38 16.69 -10.89 -1.43
N VAL A 39 16.49 -10.41 -2.67
CA VAL A 39 16.64 -8.99 -3.02
C VAL A 39 15.36 -8.22 -2.69
N VAL A 40 15.53 -6.98 -2.22
CA VAL A 40 14.45 -6.02 -1.99
C VAL A 40 13.69 -5.76 -3.29
N MET A 41 12.36 -5.85 -3.22
CA MET A 41 11.46 -5.63 -4.35
C MET A 41 11.18 -4.13 -4.54
N CYS A 42 10.80 -3.74 -5.76
CA CYS A 42 10.46 -2.36 -6.07
C CYS A 42 8.94 -2.15 -6.11
N LEU A 43 8.46 -0.99 -5.68
CA LEU A 43 7.08 -0.58 -5.95
C LEU A 43 6.91 -0.28 -7.44
N LYS A 44 5.87 -0.87 -8.05
CA LYS A 44 5.50 -0.60 -9.44
C LYS A 44 3.98 -0.38 -9.55
N PRO A 45 3.54 0.60 -10.37
CA PRO A 45 2.12 0.80 -10.64
C PRO A 45 1.53 -0.41 -11.38
N THR A 46 0.25 -0.68 -11.11
CA THR A 46 -0.53 -1.76 -11.73
C THR A 46 -1.97 -1.27 -11.95
N GLY A 47 -2.51 -1.43 -13.17
CA GLY A 47 -3.81 -0.86 -13.51
C GLY A 47 -5.02 -1.63 -12.97
N ASN A 48 -4.84 -2.93 -12.66
CA ASN A 48 -5.96 -3.86 -12.50
C ASN A 48 -6.20 -4.31 -11.05
N LYS A 49 -5.58 -3.64 -10.07
CA LYS A 49 -5.68 -4.03 -8.66
C LYS A 49 -6.20 -2.90 -7.79
N ILE A 50 -6.82 -3.30 -6.69
CA ILE A 50 -7.44 -2.45 -5.66
C ILE A 50 -6.48 -1.36 -5.17
N ASP A 51 -5.19 -1.69 -5.04
CA ASP A 51 -4.16 -0.77 -4.54
C ASP A 51 -3.50 0.07 -5.63
N ALA A 52 -3.67 -0.30 -6.91
CA ALA A 52 -3.01 0.27 -8.07
C ALA A 52 -1.46 0.35 -8.05
N ILE A 53 -0.81 -0.19 -7.01
CA ILE A 53 0.62 -0.45 -6.90
C ILE A 53 0.87 -1.84 -6.31
N GLU A 54 2.03 -2.42 -6.61
CA GLU A 54 2.44 -3.72 -6.07
C GLU A 54 3.97 -3.79 -5.90
N TRP A 55 4.43 -4.66 -5.01
CA TRP A 55 5.83 -5.03 -4.92
C TRP A 55 6.19 -5.93 -6.10
N ARG A 56 7.24 -5.60 -6.86
CA ARG A 56 7.71 -6.38 -8.00
C ARG A 56 9.20 -6.69 -7.89
N CYS A 57 9.56 -7.95 -8.11
CA CYS A 57 10.96 -8.36 -8.17
C CYS A 57 11.58 -7.84 -9.46
N MET A 58 12.58 -6.98 -9.35
CA MET A 58 13.29 -6.40 -10.50
C MET A 58 14.73 -6.91 -10.63
N ASN A 59 15.10 -7.96 -9.88
CA ASN A 59 16.39 -8.62 -10.06
C ASN A 59 16.32 -9.56 -11.27
N TYR A 60 16.97 -9.20 -12.38
CA TYR A 60 16.98 -9.97 -13.63
C TYR A 60 17.59 -11.37 -13.49
N ARG A 61 18.45 -11.59 -12.47
CA ARG A 61 19.03 -12.91 -12.18
C ARG A 61 18.09 -13.82 -11.37
N CYS A 62 16.95 -13.29 -10.92
CA CYS A 62 16.01 -14.05 -10.12
C CYS A 62 15.21 -15.04 -10.99
N PRO A 63 15.08 -16.32 -10.60
CA PRO A 63 14.22 -17.27 -11.31
C PRO A 63 12.72 -16.90 -11.24
N LYS A 64 12.36 -15.95 -10.38
CA LYS A 64 11.03 -15.36 -10.25
C LYS A 64 11.04 -13.86 -10.61
N TYR A 65 11.83 -13.45 -11.60
CA TYR A 65 11.82 -12.07 -12.12
C TYR A 65 10.39 -11.62 -12.45
N GLN A 66 10.09 -10.36 -12.12
CA GLN A 66 8.76 -9.74 -12.23
C GLN A 66 7.64 -10.39 -11.40
N THR A 67 7.92 -11.35 -10.53
CA THR A 67 6.92 -11.83 -9.57
C THR A 67 6.43 -10.67 -8.70
N THR A 68 5.16 -10.71 -8.31
CA THR A 68 4.50 -9.61 -7.62
C THR A 68 3.87 -10.03 -6.30
N TYR A 69 3.86 -9.11 -5.34
CA TYR A 69 3.11 -9.21 -4.09
C TYR A 69 2.29 -7.95 -3.87
N SER A 70 1.11 -8.09 -3.24
CA SER A 70 0.34 -6.92 -2.80
C SER A 70 1.16 -6.10 -1.80
N ILE A 71 0.96 -4.78 -1.79
CA ILE A 71 1.52 -3.89 -0.76
C ILE A 71 1.04 -4.25 0.65
N ARG A 72 -0.06 -5.00 0.76
CA ARG A 72 -0.67 -5.44 2.02
C ARG A 72 -0.10 -6.76 2.53
N LYS A 73 0.76 -7.44 1.76
CA LYS A 73 1.28 -8.75 2.13
C LYS A 73 2.03 -8.67 3.46
N GLY A 74 1.71 -9.57 4.38
CA GLY A 74 2.29 -9.59 5.72
C GLY A 74 1.75 -8.51 6.66
N SER A 75 0.63 -7.87 6.34
CA SER A 75 -0.08 -6.95 7.23
C SER A 75 -1.51 -7.43 7.50
N TRP A 76 -2.15 -6.87 8.53
CA TRP A 76 -3.55 -7.17 8.84
C TRP A 76 -4.51 -6.84 7.69
N LEU A 77 -4.09 -5.97 6.77
CA LEU A 77 -4.87 -5.60 5.59
C LEU A 77 -4.84 -6.65 4.47
N GLU A 78 -4.00 -7.69 4.56
CA GLU A 78 -3.85 -8.71 3.52
C GLU A 78 -5.16 -9.40 3.16
N ILE A 79 -6.03 -9.61 4.16
CA ILE A 79 -7.31 -10.33 4.01
C ILE A 79 -8.41 -9.38 3.49
N SER A 80 -8.19 -8.07 3.59
CA SER A 80 -9.23 -7.09 3.30
C SER A 80 -9.40 -6.84 1.80
N ARG A 81 -10.66 -6.77 1.37
CA ARG A 81 -11.04 -6.45 -0.02
C ARG A 81 -11.35 -4.97 -0.24
N PHE A 82 -11.27 -4.15 0.80
CA PHE A 82 -11.59 -2.74 0.71
C PHE A 82 -10.50 -1.96 -0.01
N GLN A 83 -10.88 -0.95 -0.78
CA GLN A 83 -9.94 -0.02 -1.40
C GLN A 83 -9.19 0.78 -0.31
N PRO A 84 -7.90 1.13 -0.51
CA PRO A 84 -7.14 1.93 0.45
C PRO A 84 -7.81 3.27 0.79
N ARG A 85 -8.47 3.90 -0.20
CA ARG A 85 -9.26 5.11 0.04
C ARG A 85 -10.42 4.89 1.01
N LEU A 86 -11.02 3.70 0.99
CA LEU A 86 -12.06 3.34 1.94
C LEU A 86 -11.49 3.08 3.33
N PHE A 87 -10.26 2.55 3.44
CA PHE A 87 -9.54 2.44 4.71
C PHE A 87 -9.29 3.80 5.34
N ILE A 88 -8.77 4.75 4.55
CA ILE A 88 -8.57 6.12 5.01
C ILE A 88 -9.90 6.72 5.49
N LYS A 89 -11.01 6.47 4.78
CA LYS A 89 -12.32 6.90 5.26
C LYS A 89 -12.72 6.23 6.58
N LEU A 90 -12.58 4.91 6.69
CA LEU A 90 -13.07 4.19 7.87
C LEU A 90 -12.26 4.49 9.13
N PHE A 91 -10.93 4.55 9.04
CA PHE A 91 -10.06 4.69 10.22
C PHE A 91 -9.78 6.13 10.64
N TYR A 92 -9.91 7.10 9.71
CA TYR A 92 -9.68 8.52 10.02
C TYR A 92 -10.98 9.32 10.11
N ILE A 93 -12.12 8.78 9.62
CA ILE A 93 -13.43 9.45 9.69
C ILE A 93 -14.36 8.81 10.73
N GLY A 94 -14.12 7.58 11.20
CA GLY A 94 -14.98 6.93 12.19
C GLY A 94 -14.21 6.14 13.27
N PRO A 95 -14.45 6.34 14.58
CA PRO A 95 -15.01 7.49 15.28
C PRO A 95 -13.97 8.15 16.22
N MET A 96 -13.85 9.49 16.16
CA MET A 96 -13.74 10.26 17.40
C MET A 96 -15.17 10.41 17.93
N ALA A 97 -15.65 9.40 18.65
CA ALA A 97 -16.86 9.44 19.47
C ALA A 97 -16.48 8.92 20.86
#